data_AF-A0A0M0LB91-F1
#
_entry.id   AF-A0A0M0LB91-F1
#
_cell.length_a   1.000
_cell.length_b   1.000
_cell.length_c   1.000
_cell.angle_alpha   90.00
_cell.angle_beta   90.00
_cell.angle_gamma   90.00
#
_symmetry.space_group_name_H-M   'P 1'
#
loop_
_entity.id
_entity.type
_entity.pdbx_description
1 polymer ?
#
loop_
_entity_poly.entity_id
_entity_poly.type
_entity_poly.pdbx_seq_one_letter_code
_entity_poly.pdbx_strand_id
1 'polypeptide(L)' 'MKYIKSQMQQLINENKELHTKFKELKKSLDLEKNYALKALYHAEVADGGKYQQDYQALDDPKY' A
#
# COMPACT_ATOMS: atom_id res chain seq x y z
N MET A 1 -3.67 2.62 12.11
CA MET A 1 -4.26 3.35 10.97
C MET A 1 -5.36 2.52 10.34
N LYS A 2 -6.32 3.15 9.66
CA LYS A 2 -7.34 2.42 8.90
C LYS A 2 -6.82 2.16 7.49
N TYR A 3 -7.14 0.99 6.94
CA TYR A 3 -6.87 0.71 5.53
C TYR A 3 -7.85 1.50 4.65
N ILE A 4 -7.30 2.40 3.85
CA ILE A 4 -7.99 3.19 2.83
C ILE A 4 -7.45 2.80 1.45
N LYS A 5 -8.33 2.23 0.63
CA LYS A 5 -7.96 1.70 -0.70
C LYS A 5 -7.39 2.77 -1.62
N SER A 6 -7.96 3.98 -1.63
CA SER A 6 -7.52 5.08 -2.48
C SER A 6 -6.10 5.53 -2.13
N GLN A 7 -5.80 5.70 -0.84
CA GLN A 7 -4.45 6.02 -0.35
C GLN A 7 -3.45 4.92 -0.71
N MET A 8 -3.83 3.65 -0.57
CA MET A 8 -2.90 2.56 -0.90
C MET A 8 -2.57 2.53 -2.39
N GLN A 9 -3.56 2.78 -3.25
CA GLN A 9 -3.31 2.90 -4.68
C GLN A 9 -2.43 4.10 -5.00
N GLN A 10 -2.66 5.25 -4.36
CA GLN A 10 -1.83 6.44 -4.56
C GLN A 10 -0.39 6.20 -4.10
N LEU A 11 -0.19 5.65 -2.90
CA LEU A 11 1.13 5.31 -2.37
C LEU A 11 1.90 4.36 -3.30
N ILE A 12 1.23 3.34 -3.84
CA ILE A 12 1.81 2.40 -4.80
C ILE A 12 2.20 3.11 -6.10
N ASN A 13 1.38 4.04 -6.58
CA ASN A 13 1.67 4.78 -7.80
C ASN A 13 2.85 5.75 -7.63
N GLU A 14 2.97 6.37 -6.45
CA GLU A 14 4.06 7.30 -6.13
C GLU A 14 5.38 6.57 -5.84
N ASN A 15 5.31 5.32 -5.37
CA ASN A 15 6.48 4.51 -5.02
C ASN A 15 6.67 3.33 -5.98
N LYS A 16 7.63 3.46 -6.90
CA LYS A 16 8.00 2.38 -7.84
C LYS A 16 8.34 1.06 -7.14
N GLU A 17 8.97 1.10 -5.97
CA GLU A 17 9.28 -0.10 -5.17
C GLU A 17 8.00 -0.82 -4.73
N LEU A 18 7.01 -0.09 -4.19
CA LEU A 18 5.72 -0.66 -3.82
C LEU A 18 4.95 -1.19 -5.01
N HIS A 19 5.03 -0.54 -6.17
CA HIS A 19 4.41 -1.03 -7.40
C HIS A 19 4.99 -2.37 -7.87
N THR A 20 6.31 -2.54 -7.76
CA THR A 20 6.96 -3.82 -8.05
C THR A 20 6.55 -4.88 -7.04
N LYS A 21 6.64 -4.60 -5.73
CA LYS A 21 6.19 -5.52 -4.67
C LYS A 21 4.73 -5.93 -4.84
N PHE A 22 3.86 -4.99 -5.20
CA PHE A 22 2.45 -5.25 -5.46
C PHE A 22 2.25 -6.25 -6.61
N LYS A 23 2.97 -6.06 -7.73
CA LYS A 23 2.91 -6.97 -8.88
C LYS A 23 3.46 -8.34 -8.54
N GLU A 24 4.56 -8.40 -7.79
CA GLU A 24 5.15 -9.66 -7.33
C GLU A 24 4.19 -10.39 -6.39
N LEU A 25 3.62 -9.72 -5.38
CA LEU A 25 2.61 -10.29 -4.49
C LEU A 25 1.43 -10.86 -5.26
N LYS A 26 0.94 -10.10 -6.25
CA LYS A 26 -0.18 -10.51 -7.09
C LYS A 26 0.15 -11.76 -7.91
N LYS A 27 1.36 -11.83 -8.49
CA LYS A 27 1.79 -12.95 -9.34
C LYS A 27 2.19 -14.18 -8.53
N SER A 28 2.91 -14.00 -7.43
CA SER A 28 3.45 -15.09 -6.61
C SER A 28 2.36 -15.79 -5.80
N LEU A 29 1.33 -15.08 -5.37
CA LEU A 29 0.23 -15.64 -4.57
C LEU A 29 -1.09 -15.78 -5.37
N ASP A 30 -1.06 -15.50 -6.68
CA ASP A 30 -2.25 -15.42 -7.55
C ASP A 30 -3.41 -14.62 -6.93
N LEU A 31 -3.08 -13.57 -6.17
CA LEU A 31 -4.06 -12.84 -5.37
C LEU A 31 -4.90 -11.90 -6.23
N GLU A 32 -6.18 -11.81 -5.90
CA GLU A 32 -7.00 -10.73 -6.44
C GLU A 32 -6.48 -9.36 -5.99
N LYS A 33 -6.70 -8.35 -6.83
CA LYS A 33 -6.20 -6.98 -6.63
C LYS A 33 -6.50 -6.44 -5.22
N ASN A 34 -7.70 -6.71 -4.68
CA ASN A 34 -8.10 -6.21 -3.36
C ASN A 34 -7.33 -6.90 -2.21
N TYR A 35 -7.08 -8.20 -2.32
CA TYR A 35 -6.31 -8.93 -1.30
C TYR A 35 -4.83 -8.58 -1.35
N ALA A 36 -4.26 -8.45 -2.55
CA ALA A 36 -2.88 -8.00 -2.72
C ALA A 36 -2.64 -6.60 -2.12
N LEU A 37 -3.60 -5.67 -2.26
CA LEU A 37 -3.49 -4.33 -1.66
C LEU A 37 -3.49 -4.39 -0.13
N LYS A 38 -4.35 -5.21 0.46
CA LYS A 38 -4.39 -5.41 1.92
C LYS A 38 -3.13 -6.09 2.42
N ALA A 39 -2.66 -7.14 1.75
CA ALA A 39 -1.45 -7.85 2.11
C ALA A 39 -0.23 -6.90 2.08
N LEU A 40 -0.10 -6.09 1.03
CA LEU A 40 0.96 -5.09 0.92
C LEU A 40 0.87 -4.03 2.02
N TYR A 41 -0.34 -3.55 2.33
CA TYR A 41 -0.56 -2.64 3.45
C TYR A 41 -0.10 -3.23 4.77
N HIS A 42 -0.48 -4.47 5.08
CA HIS A 42 -0.06 -5.13 6.32
C HIS A 42 1.44 -5.40 6.37
N ALA A 43 2.08 -5.64 5.23
CA ALA A 43 3.52 -5.91 5.17
C ALA A 43 4.39 -4.64 5.25
N GLU A 44 3.96 -3.55 4.63
CA GLU A 44 4.82 -2.39 4.36
C GLU A 44 4.37 -1.10 5.06
N VAL A 45 3.14 -1.05 5.57
CA VAL A 45 2.52 0.16 6.13
C VAL A 45 2.01 -0.05 7.56
N ALA A 46 1.40 -1.20 7.86
CA ALA A 46 0.94 -1.51 9.21
C ALA A 46 2.12 -1.76 10.17
N ASP A 47 1.86 -1.69 11.47
CA ASP A 47 2.79 -2.08 12.54
C ASP A 47 4.19 -1.44 12.50
N GLY A 48 4.31 -0.18 12.06
CA GLY A 48 5.60 0.52 11.96
C GLY A 48 6.31 0.29 10.64
N GLY A 49 5.60 -0.14 9.60
CA GLY A 49 6.16 -0.41 8.28
C GLY A 49 6.87 0.79 7.64
N LYS A 50 7.79 0.50 6.71
CA LYS A 50 8.64 1.48 6.02
C LYS A 50 7.86 2.65 5.43
N TYR A 51 6.66 2.39 4.93
CA TYR A 51 5.81 3.40 4.27
C TYR A 51 4.66 3.87 5.16
N GLN A 52 4.70 3.60 6.47
CA GLN A 52 3.66 4.05 7.40
C GLN A 52 3.51 5.58 7.37
N GLN A 53 4.61 6.32 7.41
CA GLN A 53 4.57 7.79 7.42
C GLN A 53 4.08 8.36 6.10
N ASP A 54 4.56 7.83 4.97
CA ASP A 54 4.10 8.24 3.64
C ASP A 54 2.60 7.98 3.50
N TYR A 55 2.13 6.82 3.93
CA TYR A 55 0.70 6.50 3.95
C TYR A 55 -0.10 7.45 4.85
N GLN A 56 0.46 7.85 6.01
CA GLN A 56 -0.16 8.83 6.90
C GLN A 56 -0.33 10.18 6.22
N ALA A 57 0.71 10.62 5.51
CA ALA A 57 0.71 11.91 4.85
C ALA A 57 -0.33 12.01 3.74
N LEU A 58 -0.76 10.87 3.18
CA LEU A 58 -1.85 10.80 2.20
C LEU A 58 -3.25 10.92 2.82
N ASP A 59 -3.38 10.78 4.15
CA ASP A 59 -4.63 10.99 4.88
C ASP A 59 -4.93 12.45 5.16
N ASP A 60 -3.96 13.34 4.98
CA ASP A 60 -4.14 14.77 5.23
C ASP A 60 -4.82 15.43 4.01
N PRO A 61 -6.10 15.84 4.12
CA PRO A 61 -6.71 16.65 3.09
C PRO A 61 -5.99 18.01 3.10
N LYS A 62 -5.08 18.23 2.15
CA LYS A 62 -4.49 19.56 1.92
C LYS A 62 -5.62 20.61 1.92
N TYR A 63 -5.60 21.45 2.95
CA TYR A 63 -6.44 22.62 3.16
C TYR A 63 -6.44 23.55 1.94
#